data_AF-A0A2G2LUH5-F1
#
_entry.id   AF-A0A2G2LUH5-F1
#
_cell.length_a   1.000
_cell.length_b   1.000
_cell.length_c   1.000
_cell.angle_alpha   90.00
_cell.angle_beta   90.00
_cell.angle_gamma   90.00
#
_symmetry.space_group_name_H-M   'P 1'
#
loop_
_entity.id
_entity.type
_entity.pdbx_description
1 polymer ?
#
loop_
_entity_poly.entity_id
_entity_poly.type
_entity_poly.pdbx_seq_one_letter_code
_entity_poly.pdbx_strand_id
1 'polypeptide(L)'
;MNTSPLNERKTMNVEIESPLKTNLLISLGRCVIYSCAIGLVVSLGLMTMIVFSSPADATEEQTKLESIRHLNDLSSGQLVFRQANGHYLASPNVATDVEITVNGLLARVQVSQTFTNPTSLWQEGIYVFPLPETAAVDQLSMKIGKRIIIGEIKRKQQAKKIYEAAKTSGKRATLLEQQRPNIFTSSVANIAPGDRITITI
;
A
#
# COMPACT_ATOMS: atom_id res chain seq x y z
N MET A 1 -12.55 61.74 83.55
CA MET A 1 -11.61 62.85 83.25
C MET A 1 -11.17 62.70 81.80
N ASN A 2 -11.79 63.37 80.84
CA ASN A 2 -11.52 64.74 80.34
C ASN A 2 -10.06 64.98 79.90
N THR A 3 -9.86 65.32 78.62
CA THR A 3 -9.22 66.58 78.16
C THR A 3 -9.27 66.70 76.62
N SER A 4 -9.75 67.85 76.12
CA SER A 4 -9.59 68.37 74.74
C SER A 4 -8.13 68.80 74.46
N PRO A 5 -7.72 69.53 73.38
CA PRO A 5 -8.38 70.01 72.14
C PRO A 5 -7.47 69.97 70.84
N LEU A 6 -7.86 70.75 69.80
CA LEU A 6 -7.08 71.31 68.65
C LEU A 6 -6.72 70.36 67.48
N ASN A 7 -7.37 70.45 66.31
CA ASN A 7 -7.14 71.39 65.19
C ASN A 7 -5.68 71.43 64.71
N GLU A 8 -5.40 70.89 63.52
CA GLU A 8 -4.88 71.67 62.38
C GLU A 8 -4.74 70.81 61.12
N ARG A 9 -5.17 71.39 60.00
CA ARG A 9 -5.01 70.85 58.65
C ARG A 9 -3.52 70.68 58.35
N LYS A 10 -3.12 69.53 57.78
CA LYS A 10 -1.88 69.47 57.01
C LYS A 10 -2.03 68.55 55.79
N THR A 11 -2.21 69.24 54.66
CA THR A 11 -1.67 68.92 53.34
C THR A 11 -1.82 67.50 52.82
N MET A 12 -2.82 67.38 51.93
CA MET A 12 -2.82 66.54 50.75
C MET A 12 -1.45 66.58 50.05
N ASN A 13 -0.58 65.62 50.37
CA ASN A 13 0.54 65.25 49.50
C ASN A 13 0.09 64.08 48.64
N VAL A 14 0.05 64.39 47.36
CA VAL A 14 -0.34 63.57 46.23
C VAL A 14 0.56 62.34 46.17
N GLU A 15 0.00 61.15 46.43
CA GLU A 15 0.64 59.86 46.14
C GLU A 15 -0.19 59.15 45.04
N ILE A 16 -0.25 59.79 43.86
CA ILE A 16 -0.99 59.29 42.68
C ILE A 16 -0.14 58.29 41.86
N GLU A 17 1.09 57.98 42.29
CA GLU A 17 2.01 57.07 41.59
C GLU A 17 1.71 55.58 41.78
N SER A 18 0.92 55.19 42.80
CA SER A 18 0.75 53.78 43.17
C SER A 18 -0.34 53.01 42.42
N PRO A 19 -1.59 53.51 42.24
CA PRO A 19 -2.69 52.65 41.78
C PRO A 19 -2.60 52.30 40.30
N LEU A 20 -1.96 53.12 39.46
CA LEU A 20 -1.83 52.84 38.03
C LEU A 20 -0.85 51.70 37.76
N LYS A 21 0.31 51.71 38.45
CA LYS A 21 1.31 50.64 38.37
C LYS A 21 0.75 49.32 38.91
N THR A 22 0.02 49.35 40.03
CA THR A 22 -0.59 48.15 40.63
C THR A 22 -1.67 47.53 39.73
N ASN A 23 -2.58 48.34 39.17
CA ASN A 23 -3.62 47.81 38.28
C ASN A 23 -3.04 47.32 36.94
N LEU A 24 -2.00 47.98 36.41
CA LEU A 24 -1.29 47.55 35.20
C LEU A 24 -0.51 46.23 35.44
N LEU A 25 0.18 46.11 36.57
CA LEU A 25 0.89 44.88 36.96
C LEU A 25 -0.09 43.71 37.17
N ILE A 26 -1.26 43.96 37.78
CA ILE A 26 -2.30 42.94 37.96
C ILE A 26 -2.93 42.57 36.61
N SER A 27 -3.19 43.52 35.71
CA SER A 27 -3.75 43.22 34.38
C SER A 27 -2.75 42.47 33.49
N LEU A 28 -1.46 42.82 33.56
CA LEU A 28 -0.39 42.12 32.87
C LEU A 28 -0.23 40.70 33.42
N GLY A 29 -0.25 40.53 34.75
CA GLY A 29 -0.19 39.22 35.40
C GLY A 29 -1.36 38.32 34.98
N ARG A 30 -2.59 38.86 34.95
CA ARG A 30 -3.77 38.13 34.46
C ARG A 30 -3.63 37.77 32.98
N CYS A 31 -3.16 38.68 32.13
CA CYS A 31 -2.95 38.43 30.71
C CYS A 31 -1.93 37.29 30.46
N VAL A 32 -0.80 37.32 31.18
CA VAL A 32 0.23 36.28 31.13
C VAL A 32 -0.35 34.93 31.58
N ILE A 33 -1.08 34.90 32.70
CA ILE A 33 -1.70 33.67 33.21
C ILE A 33 -2.72 33.09 32.21
N TYR A 34 -3.58 33.92 31.60
CA TYR A 34 -4.54 33.43 30.60
C TYR A 34 -3.84 32.96 29.32
N SER A 35 -2.80 33.64 28.85
CA SER A 35 -2.02 33.21 27.68
C SER A 35 -1.30 31.87 27.92
N CYS A 36 -0.72 31.67 29.11
CA CYS A 36 -0.10 30.40 29.50
C CYS A 36 -1.14 29.28 29.66
N ALA A 37 -2.31 29.57 30.26
CA ALA A 37 -3.37 28.60 30.42
C ALA A 37 -3.94 28.12 29.08
N ILE A 38 -4.18 29.04 28.14
CA ILE A 38 -4.63 28.70 26.77
C ILE A 38 -3.54 27.92 26.03
N GLY A 39 -2.28 28.35 26.13
CA GLY A 39 -1.15 27.64 25.52
C GLY A 39 -0.99 26.22 26.04
N LEU A 40 -1.15 26.00 27.34
CA LEU A 40 -1.11 24.66 27.95
C LEU A 40 -2.28 23.79 27.47
N VAL A 41 -3.50 24.33 27.37
CA VAL A 41 -4.66 23.57 26.87
C VAL A 41 -4.49 23.18 25.40
N VAL A 42 -4.00 24.09 24.55
CA VAL A 42 -3.74 23.80 23.14
C VAL A 42 -2.60 22.80 22.99
N SER A 43 -1.53 22.94 23.77
CA SER A 43 -0.39 22.00 23.76
C SER A 43 -0.80 20.62 24.25
N LEU A 44 -1.60 20.53 25.31
CA LEU A 44 -2.11 19.26 25.83
C LEU A 44 -3.10 18.63 24.83
N GLY A 45 -3.93 19.42 24.16
CA GLY A 45 -4.81 18.97 23.08
C GLY A 45 -4.03 18.37 21.91
N LEU A 46 -3.00 19.07 21.42
CA LEU A 46 -2.08 18.56 20.39
C LEU A 46 -1.35 17.29 20.84
N MET A 47 -0.86 17.26 22.08
CA MET A 47 -0.19 16.10 22.67
C MET A 47 -1.15 14.90 22.75
N THR A 48 -2.40 15.10 23.18
CA THR A 48 -3.40 14.03 23.19
C THR A 48 -3.74 13.58 21.78
N MET A 49 -3.80 14.46 20.79
CA MET A 49 -4.01 14.07 19.39
C MET A 49 -2.87 13.18 18.88
N ILE A 50 -1.62 13.45 19.27
CA ILE A 50 -0.45 12.62 18.91
C ILE A 50 -0.49 11.26 19.63
N VAL A 51 -0.99 11.19 20.86
CA VAL A 51 -1.05 9.94 21.65
C VAL A 51 -2.27 9.07 21.29
N PHE A 52 -3.40 9.68 20.89
CA PHE A 52 -4.60 8.97 20.40
C PHE A 52 -4.62 8.76 18.88
N SER A 53 -3.73 9.42 18.14
CA SER A 53 -3.22 8.82 16.93
C SER A 53 -2.59 7.53 17.41
N SER A 54 -3.26 6.40 17.23
CA SER A 54 -2.60 5.10 17.29
C SER A 54 -1.24 5.27 16.62
N PRO A 55 -0.16 4.58 17.06
CA PRO A 55 0.89 4.33 16.10
C PRO A 55 0.13 3.81 14.88
N ALA A 56 0.16 4.56 13.77
CA ALA A 56 -0.12 3.99 12.48
C ALA A 56 0.80 2.79 12.54
N ASP A 57 0.19 1.64 12.78
CA ASP A 57 0.91 0.45 13.15
C ASP A 57 1.86 0.36 11.97
N ALA A 58 3.15 0.65 12.23
CA ALA A 58 4.18 0.00 11.50
C ALA A 58 4.07 -1.44 12.00
N THR A 59 2.94 -2.08 11.65
CA THR A 59 2.90 -3.40 11.09
C THR A 59 4.07 -3.31 10.14
N GLU A 60 5.21 -3.79 10.64
CA GLU A 60 6.17 -4.45 9.79
C GLU A 60 5.33 -5.03 8.65
N GLU A 61 5.56 -4.58 7.42
CA GLU A 61 5.16 -5.40 6.28
C GLU A 61 5.94 -6.72 6.42
N GLN A 62 5.56 -7.55 7.40
CA GLN A 62 5.62 -8.97 7.30
C GLN A 62 4.69 -9.22 6.14
N THR A 63 5.32 -9.24 4.97
CA THR A 63 4.73 -9.52 3.67
C THR A 63 3.84 -10.73 3.85
N LYS A 64 2.56 -10.51 4.14
CA LYS A 64 1.59 -11.59 4.27
C LYS A 64 1.25 -11.91 2.84
N LEU A 65 2.08 -12.72 2.19
CA LEU A 65 1.88 -13.11 0.80
C LEU A 65 0.44 -13.62 0.71
N GLU A 66 -0.34 -12.99 -0.16
CA GLU A 66 -1.76 -13.29 -0.29
C GLU A 66 -1.94 -14.73 -0.77
N SER A 67 -2.79 -15.48 -0.07
CA SER A 67 -3.13 -16.85 -0.44
C SER A 67 -4.23 -16.80 -1.50
N ILE A 68 -3.86 -17.05 -2.75
CA ILE A 68 -4.80 -17.04 -3.88
C ILE A 68 -5.42 -18.44 -3.99
N ARG A 69 -6.74 -18.51 -3.91
CA ARG A 69 -7.51 -19.77 -4.07
C ARG A 69 -7.78 -20.12 -5.53
N HIS A 70 -8.02 -19.11 -6.37
CA HIS A 70 -8.30 -19.30 -7.80
C HIS A 70 -7.48 -18.32 -8.65
N LEU A 71 -6.76 -18.85 -9.64
CA LEU A 71 -5.99 -18.04 -10.61
C LEU A 71 -6.87 -17.11 -11.46
N ASN A 72 -8.20 -17.37 -11.50
CA ASN A 72 -9.15 -16.59 -12.29
C ASN A 72 -9.55 -15.26 -11.63
N ASP A 73 -9.23 -15.05 -10.35
CA ASP A 73 -9.54 -13.80 -9.64
C ASP A 73 -8.49 -12.71 -9.92
N LEU A 74 -7.44 -13.04 -10.68
CA LEU A 74 -6.30 -12.17 -10.92
C LEU A 74 -6.59 -11.18 -12.04
N SER A 75 -6.66 -9.89 -11.67
CA SER A 75 -6.98 -8.79 -12.59
C SER A 75 -5.74 -8.18 -13.26
N SER A 76 -4.54 -8.54 -12.82
CA SER A 76 -3.26 -8.08 -13.36
C SER A 76 -2.29 -9.24 -13.51
N GLY A 77 -1.19 -9.00 -14.23
CA GLY A 77 -0.07 -9.93 -14.26
C GLY A 77 0.46 -10.19 -12.85
N GLN A 78 0.47 -11.47 -12.45
CA GLN A 78 0.91 -11.90 -11.12
C GLN A 78 1.75 -13.16 -11.22
N LEU A 79 2.74 -13.26 -10.33
CA LEU A 79 3.51 -14.48 -10.11
C LEU A 79 3.03 -15.12 -8.81
N VAL A 80 2.69 -16.40 -8.86
CA VAL A 80 2.25 -17.15 -7.68
C VAL A 80 3.12 -18.38 -7.45
N PHE A 81 3.55 -18.62 -6.22
CA PHE A 81 4.31 -19.81 -5.87
C PHE A 81 3.39 -20.96 -5.50
N ARG A 82 3.65 -22.15 -6.04
CA ARG A 82 2.90 -23.36 -5.73
C ARG A 82 3.31 -23.89 -4.35
N GLN A 83 2.33 -24.13 -3.48
CA GLN A 83 2.55 -24.72 -2.15
C GLN A 83 2.08 -26.18 -2.10
N ALA A 84 2.63 -26.97 -1.18
CA ALA A 84 2.33 -28.41 -1.04
C ALA A 84 0.87 -28.70 -0.65
N ASN A 85 0.20 -27.74 -0.01
CA ASN A 85 -1.20 -27.82 0.41
C ASN A 85 -2.21 -27.49 -0.72
N GLY A 86 -1.73 -27.30 -1.96
CA GLY A 86 -2.57 -26.94 -3.10
C GLY A 86 -2.95 -25.45 -3.19
N HIS A 87 -2.47 -24.63 -2.24
CA HIS A 87 -2.65 -23.18 -2.29
C HIS A 87 -1.54 -22.49 -3.09
N TYR A 88 -1.82 -21.26 -3.51
CA TYR A 88 -0.87 -20.41 -4.21
C TYR A 88 -0.50 -19.22 -3.35
N LEU A 89 0.79 -18.88 -3.34
CA LEU A 89 1.34 -17.78 -2.55
C LEU A 89 1.74 -16.64 -3.50
N ALA A 90 1.07 -15.50 -3.42
CA ALA A 90 1.31 -14.37 -4.32
C ALA A 90 2.70 -13.74 -4.09
N SER A 91 3.54 -13.75 -5.11
CA SER A 91 4.85 -13.09 -5.07
C SER A 91 4.66 -11.57 -5.21
N PRO A 92 5.32 -10.75 -4.36
CA PRO A 92 5.24 -9.30 -4.47
C PRO A 92 5.72 -8.80 -5.84
N ASN A 93 4.90 -7.96 -6.48
CA ASN A 93 5.32 -7.19 -7.66
C ASN A 93 6.15 -5.99 -7.19
N VAL A 94 7.41 -5.95 -7.60
CA VAL A 94 8.38 -4.92 -7.23
C VAL A 94 8.39 -3.77 -8.23
N ALA A 95 8.19 -4.08 -9.52
CA ALA A 95 8.15 -3.08 -10.58
C ALA A 95 7.28 -3.56 -11.74
N THR A 96 6.63 -2.62 -12.42
CA THR A 96 5.93 -2.86 -13.67
C THR A 96 6.22 -1.70 -14.62
N ASP A 97 6.71 -2.04 -15.81
CA ASP A 97 6.94 -1.12 -16.92
C ASP A 97 6.06 -1.55 -18.11
N VAL A 98 5.48 -0.57 -18.80
CA VAL A 98 4.54 -0.81 -19.91
C VAL A 98 4.91 0.11 -21.06
N GLU A 99 5.30 -0.50 -22.18
CA GLU A 99 5.55 0.20 -23.42
C GLU A 99 4.44 -0.11 -24.43
N ILE A 100 3.87 0.92 -25.05
CA ILE A 100 2.78 0.79 -26.02
C ILE A 100 3.18 1.50 -27.30
N THR A 101 3.20 0.74 -28.40
CA THR A 101 3.38 1.28 -29.76
C THR A 101 2.09 1.11 -30.54
N VAL A 102 1.54 2.20 -31.08
CA VAL A 102 0.29 2.19 -31.86
C VAL A 102 0.58 2.51 -33.33
N ASN A 103 0.23 1.58 -34.21
CA ASN A 103 0.39 1.69 -35.66
C ASN A 103 -0.97 1.48 -36.34
N GLY A 104 -1.66 2.57 -36.65
CA GLY A 104 -3.00 2.52 -37.22
C GLY A 104 -3.99 1.83 -36.28
N LEU A 105 -4.53 0.67 -36.68
CA LEU A 105 -5.46 -0.14 -35.90
C LEU A 105 -4.78 -1.23 -35.04
N LEU A 106 -3.44 -1.32 -35.06
CA LEU A 106 -2.68 -2.31 -34.30
C LEU A 106 -1.96 -1.63 -33.13
N ALA A 107 -2.16 -2.16 -31.93
CA ALA A 107 -1.37 -1.80 -30.75
C ALA A 107 -0.46 -2.97 -30.37
N ARG A 108 0.85 -2.71 -30.28
CA ARG A 108 1.83 -3.63 -29.68
C ARG A 108 2.11 -3.13 -28.27
N VAL A 109 1.87 -3.99 -27.29
CA VAL A 109 2.08 -3.71 -25.88
C VAL A 109 3.16 -4.65 -25.38
N GLN A 110 4.19 -4.11 -24.75
CA GLN A 110 5.18 -4.86 -24.01
C GLN A 110 5.02 -4.55 -22.52
N VAL A 111 4.85 -5.58 -21.70
CA VAL A 111 4.73 -5.44 -20.25
C VAL A 111 5.91 -6.13 -19.60
N SER A 112 6.73 -5.38 -18.85
CA SER A 112 7.86 -5.89 -18.09
C SER A 112 7.57 -5.80 -16.59
N GLN A 113 7.36 -6.94 -15.94
CA GLN A 113 7.09 -7.01 -14.50
C GLN A 113 8.22 -7.69 -13.75
N THR A 114 8.68 -7.08 -12.67
CA THR A 114 9.66 -7.66 -11.75
C THR A 114 8.98 -8.12 -10.48
N PHE A 115 9.20 -9.38 -10.12
CA PHE A 115 8.73 -9.99 -8.87
C PHE A 115 9.93 -10.45 -8.03
N THR A 116 9.70 -10.73 -6.75
CA THR A 116 10.72 -11.24 -5.83
C THR A 116 10.24 -12.47 -5.08
N ASN A 117 11.16 -13.38 -4.76
CA ASN A 117 10.91 -14.45 -3.81
C ASN A 117 11.31 -14.00 -2.39
N PRO A 118 10.37 -13.53 -1.55
CA PRO A 118 10.67 -13.13 -0.17
C PRO A 118 10.87 -14.32 0.77
N THR A 119 10.64 -15.55 0.31
CA THR A 119 10.78 -16.75 1.16
C THR A 119 12.24 -17.17 1.29
N SER A 120 12.54 -17.94 2.34
CA SER A 120 13.87 -18.54 2.56
C SER A 120 14.09 -19.83 1.78
N LEU A 121 13.14 -20.23 0.93
CA LEU A 121 13.15 -21.50 0.20
C LEU A 121 13.20 -21.27 -1.32
N TRP A 122 13.66 -22.29 -2.04
CA TRP A 122 13.58 -22.33 -3.50
C TRP A 122 12.12 -22.53 -3.91
N GLN A 123 11.62 -21.64 -4.76
CA GLN A 123 10.22 -21.63 -5.15
C GLN A 123 10.05 -21.94 -6.63
N GLU A 124 8.96 -22.64 -6.93
CA GLU A 124 8.41 -22.76 -8.27
C GLU A 124 7.17 -21.86 -8.38
N GLY A 125 7.16 -21.05 -9.44
CA GLY A 125 6.13 -20.06 -9.70
C GLY A 125 5.30 -20.37 -10.93
N ILE A 126 4.08 -19.87 -10.96
CA ILE A 126 3.25 -19.77 -12.15
C ILE A 126 2.99 -18.28 -12.36
N TYR A 127 3.44 -17.76 -13.48
CA TYR A 127 3.05 -16.44 -13.93
C TYR A 127 1.69 -16.52 -14.60
N VAL A 128 0.80 -15.61 -14.25
CA VAL A 128 -0.59 -15.55 -14.70
C VAL A 128 -0.83 -14.15 -15.25
N PHE A 129 -1.24 -14.07 -16.50
CA PHE A 129 -1.54 -12.80 -17.16
C PHE A 129 -2.91 -12.85 -17.85
N PRO A 130 -3.89 -12.07 -17.39
CA PRO A 130 -5.18 -12.00 -18.06
C PRO A 130 -5.03 -11.27 -19.41
N LEU A 131 -5.51 -11.88 -20.48
CA LEU A 131 -5.55 -11.29 -21.81
C LEU A 131 -6.97 -10.79 -22.12
N PRO A 132 -7.11 -9.67 -22.84
CA PRO A 132 -8.38 -9.31 -23.46
C PRO A 132 -8.65 -10.22 -24.67
N GLU A 133 -9.92 -10.39 -25.03
CA GLU A 133 -10.34 -11.33 -26.10
C GLU A 133 -9.74 -11.01 -27.48
N THR A 134 -9.35 -9.75 -27.68
CA THR A 134 -8.78 -9.23 -28.92
C THR A 134 -7.25 -9.25 -28.96
N ALA A 135 -6.57 -9.76 -27.92
CA ALA A 135 -5.12 -9.81 -27.85
C ALA A 135 -4.56 -11.24 -27.87
N ALA A 136 -3.32 -11.36 -28.33
CA ALA A 136 -2.55 -12.58 -28.28
C ALA A 136 -1.10 -12.24 -27.89
N VAL A 137 -0.47 -13.16 -27.16
CA VAL A 137 0.95 -13.08 -26.79
C VAL A 137 1.76 -13.73 -27.91
N ASP A 138 2.73 -13.00 -28.45
CA ASP A 138 3.66 -13.51 -29.47
C ASP A 138 5.07 -13.76 -28.92
N GLN A 139 5.45 -13.09 -27.84
CA GLN A 139 6.76 -13.23 -27.20
C GLN A 139 6.65 -13.29 -25.68
N LEU A 140 7.50 -14.11 -25.06
CA LEU A 140 7.64 -14.18 -23.61
C LEU A 140 9.10 -14.42 -23.26
N SER A 141 9.64 -13.60 -22.37
CA SER A 141 10.97 -13.81 -21.80
C SER A 141 10.94 -13.64 -20.29
N MET A 142 11.80 -14.37 -19.61
CA MET A 142 11.94 -14.33 -18.16
C MET A 142 13.41 -14.28 -17.80
N LYS A 143 13.78 -13.39 -16.88
CA LYS A 143 15.14 -13.24 -16.39
C LYS A 143 15.15 -13.47 -14.88
N ILE A 144 15.92 -14.45 -14.42
CA ILE A 144 16.09 -14.79 -13.00
C ILE A 144 17.57 -14.63 -12.67
N GLY A 145 17.91 -13.64 -11.86
CA GLY A 145 19.32 -13.29 -11.60
C GLY A 145 20.08 -13.05 -12.91
N LYS A 146 21.03 -13.95 -13.24
CA LYS A 146 21.84 -13.92 -14.48
C LYS A 146 21.29 -14.80 -15.62
N ARG A 147 20.27 -15.63 -15.35
CA ARG A 147 19.72 -16.58 -16.33
C ARG A 147 18.58 -15.94 -17.10
N ILE A 148 18.60 -16.07 -18.42
CA ILE A 148 17.48 -15.70 -19.30
C ILE A 148 16.83 -16.98 -19.81
N ILE A 149 15.51 -17.07 -19.66
CA ILE A 149 14.65 -18.15 -20.13
C ILE A 149 13.72 -17.53 -21.17
N ILE A 150 13.75 -18.04 -22.39
CA ILE A 150 12.82 -17.64 -23.45
C ILE A 150 11.68 -18.66 -23.44
N GLY A 151 10.46 -18.19 -23.22
CA GLY A 151 9.29 -19.06 -23.17
C GLY A 151 8.90 -19.52 -24.57
N GLU A 152 8.82 -20.83 -24.79
CA GLU A 152 8.23 -21.37 -26.03
C GLU A 152 6.70 -21.24 -25.94
N ILE A 153 6.12 -20.28 -26.66
CA ILE A 153 4.67 -20.05 -26.64
C ILE A 153 3.99 -21.10 -27.52
N LYS A 154 3.50 -22.15 -26.89
CA LYS A 154 2.61 -23.11 -27.56
C LYS A 154 1.24 -22.46 -27.72
N ARG A 155 0.91 -22.07 -28.95
CA ARG A 155 -0.36 -21.40 -29.30
C ARG A 155 -1.55 -22.17 -28.71
N LYS A 156 -2.40 -21.44 -27.97
CA LYS A 156 -3.65 -21.89 -27.33
C LYS A 156 -4.54 -22.78 -28.21
N GLN A 157 -4.45 -22.65 -29.54
CA GLN A 157 -5.17 -23.51 -30.50
C GLN A 157 -4.80 -25.00 -30.37
N GLN A 158 -3.54 -25.35 -30.07
CA GLN A 158 -3.16 -26.75 -29.84
C GLN A 158 -3.72 -27.30 -28.51
N ALA A 159 -3.68 -26.49 -27.44
CA ALA A 159 -4.23 -26.86 -26.14
C ALA A 159 -5.77 -26.99 -26.15
N LYS A 160 -6.47 -26.09 -26.86
CA LYS A 160 -7.93 -26.16 -27.04
C LYS A 160 -8.35 -27.41 -27.81
N LYS A 161 -7.60 -27.83 -28.83
CA LYS A 161 -7.86 -29.10 -29.54
C LYS A 161 -7.75 -30.31 -28.62
N ILE A 162 -6.78 -30.33 -27.71
CA ILE A 162 -6.60 -31.40 -26.72
C ILE A 162 -7.75 -31.40 -25.69
N TYR A 163 -8.16 -30.21 -25.22
CA TYR A 163 -9.28 -30.06 -24.27
C TYR A 163 -10.63 -30.44 -24.88
N GLU A 164 -10.92 -30.00 -26.10
CA GLU A 164 -12.16 -30.35 -26.82
C GLU A 164 -12.20 -31.86 -27.13
N ALA A 165 -11.08 -32.46 -27.53
CA ALA A 165 -10.97 -33.91 -27.71
C ALA A 165 -11.22 -34.70 -26.41
N ALA A 166 -10.79 -34.16 -25.26
CA ALA A 166 -11.07 -34.73 -23.94
C ALA A 166 -12.52 -34.50 -23.48
N LYS A 167 -13.13 -33.36 -23.80
CA LYS A 167 -14.52 -33.00 -23.45
C LYS A 167 -15.55 -33.88 -24.16
N THR A 168 -15.25 -34.36 -25.37
CA THR A 168 -16.06 -35.35 -26.09
C THR A 168 -16.20 -36.70 -25.38
N SER A 169 -15.46 -36.97 -24.29
CA SER A 169 -15.57 -38.20 -23.49
C SER A 169 -16.78 -38.26 -22.52
N GLY A 170 -17.69 -37.28 -22.56
CA GLY A 170 -19.10 -37.53 -22.22
C GLY A 170 -19.53 -37.45 -20.75
N LYS A 171 -18.90 -36.62 -19.89
CA LYS A 171 -19.47 -36.32 -18.57
C LYS A 171 -20.35 -35.06 -18.63
N ARG A 172 -21.68 -35.27 -18.62
CA ARG A 172 -22.69 -34.23 -18.39
C ARG A 172 -22.47 -33.60 -17.01
N ALA A 173 -22.02 -32.35 -16.98
CA ALA A 173 -22.05 -31.51 -15.79
C ALA A 173 -22.57 -30.12 -16.18
N THR A 174 -23.49 -29.64 -15.36
CA THR A 174 -24.32 -28.46 -15.50
C THR A 174 -23.52 -27.19 -15.82
N LEU A 175 -24.11 -26.38 -16.69
CA LEU A 175 -23.68 -25.05 -17.13
C LEU A 175 -23.37 -24.14 -15.91
N LEU A 176 -22.09 -23.97 -15.57
CA LEU A 176 -21.61 -22.76 -14.92
C LEU A 176 -20.83 -21.99 -15.98
N GLU A 177 -21.26 -20.76 -16.25
CA GLU A 177 -20.58 -19.83 -17.15
C GLU A 177 -19.12 -19.71 -16.72
N GLN A 178 -18.24 -20.25 -17.57
CA GLN A 178 -16.80 -20.22 -17.41
C GLN A 178 -16.35 -18.75 -17.47
N GLN A 179 -16.35 -18.07 -16.32
CA GLN A 179 -15.88 -16.70 -16.16
C GLN A 179 -14.41 -16.65 -16.62
N ARG A 180 -14.21 -16.19 -17.86
CA ARG A 180 -12.94 -15.79 -18.50
C ARG A 180 -11.91 -16.92 -18.73
N PRO A 181 -12.01 -17.73 -19.80
CA PRO A 181 -10.93 -18.63 -20.24
C PRO A 181 -9.72 -17.90 -20.86
N ASN A 182 -9.56 -16.58 -20.65
CA ASN A 182 -8.56 -15.78 -21.35
C ASN A 182 -7.37 -15.40 -20.47
N ILE A 183 -6.77 -16.41 -19.87
CA ILE A 183 -5.59 -16.27 -19.03
C ILE A 183 -4.42 -16.95 -19.73
N PHE A 184 -3.31 -16.24 -19.81
CA PHE A 184 -2.02 -16.78 -20.20
C PHE A 184 -1.29 -17.23 -18.93
N THR A 185 -0.77 -18.46 -18.94
CA THR A 185 0.02 -18.99 -17.81
C THR A 185 1.36 -19.48 -18.29
N SER A 186 2.39 -19.28 -17.46
CA SER A 186 3.73 -19.82 -17.72
C SER A 186 4.40 -20.23 -16.42
N SER A 187 4.92 -21.46 -16.40
CA SER A 187 5.57 -22.04 -15.23
C SER A 187 7.05 -21.65 -15.19
N VAL A 188 7.53 -21.34 -13.99
CA VAL A 188 8.91 -20.98 -13.72
C VAL A 188 9.44 -21.84 -12.58
N ALA A 189 10.56 -22.51 -12.79
CA ALA A 189 11.18 -23.34 -11.77
C ALA A 189 12.49 -22.71 -11.25
N ASN A 190 12.85 -23.11 -10.04
CA ASN A 190 14.12 -22.79 -9.38
C ASN A 190 14.36 -21.28 -9.19
N ILE A 191 13.41 -20.59 -8.53
CA ILE A 191 13.60 -19.21 -8.08
C ILE A 191 14.24 -19.25 -6.70
N ALA A 192 15.48 -18.74 -6.57
CA ALA A 192 16.22 -18.79 -5.32
C ALA A 192 15.60 -17.85 -4.25
N PRO A 193 15.90 -18.07 -2.95
CA PRO A 193 15.54 -17.14 -1.89
C PRO A 193 16.08 -15.73 -2.15
N GLY A 194 15.24 -14.70 -2.03
CA GLY A 194 15.62 -13.30 -2.25
C GLY A 194 15.85 -12.88 -3.70
N ASP A 195 15.83 -13.83 -4.65
CA ASP A 195 16.04 -13.52 -6.06
C ASP A 195 14.88 -12.72 -6.65
N ARG A 196 15.20 -11.99 -7.72
CA ARG A 196 14.23 -11.26 -8.54
C ARG A 196 14.06 -11.95 -9.88
N ILE A 197 12.82 -11.98 -10.33
CA ILE A 197 12.44 -12.44 -11.65
C ILE A 197 11.79 -11.30 -12.41
N THR A 198 12.30 -11.01 -13.61
CA THR A 198 11.68 -10.05 -14.53
C THR A 198 11.05 -10.81 -15.68
N ILE A 199 9.76 -10.63 -15.89
CA ILE A 199 8.97 -11.26 -16.94
C ILE A 199 8.58 -10.18 -17.93
N THR A 200 8.89 -10.39 -19.20
CA THR A 200 8.52 -9.49 -20.29
C THR A 200 7.65 -10.24 -21.28
N ILE A 201 6.45 -9.71 -21.53
CA ILE A 201 5.40 -10.27 -22.38
C ILE A 201 4.88 -9.23 -23.37
#